data_AF-Q7NF30-F1
#
_entry.id   AF-Q7NF30-F1
#
_cell.length_a   1.000
_cell.length_b   1.000
_cell.length_c   1.000
_cell.angle_alpha   90.00
_cell.angle_beta   90.00
_cell.angle_gamma   90.00
#
_symmetry.space_group_name_H-M   'P 1'
#
loop_
_entity.id
_entity.type
_entity.pdbx_description
1 polymer ?
#
loop_
_entity_poly.entity_id
_entity_poly.type
_entity_poly.pdbx_seq_one_letter_code
_entity_poly.pdbx_strand_id
1 'polypeptide(L)'
;MLREEDVHGFTSPEKHYLRLRASGDSLKLIAKGPTQLSADGIRSRREIEVPLSPQVLEAARSLVQLIATDALPAMRRTRSVWKLGEDAEVVLDDLDALPKEPFVELEILASDQAAALSRLRTWEERLGLDPTWQEVKSYAQILSELISPPPETG
;
A
#
# COMPACT_ATOMS: atom_id res chain seq x y z
N MET A 1 4.98 -9.69 14.10
CA MET A 1 5.13 -8.25 13.90
C MET A 1 6.42 -8.04 13.13
N LEU A 2 6.34 -7.45 11.95
CA LEU A 2 7.49 -7.27 11.05
C LEU A 2 7.77 -5.78 10.89
N ARG A 3 9.05 -5.42 10.95
CA ARG A 3 9.50 -4.07 10.62
C ARG A 3 9.85 -4.03 9.13
N GLU A 4 9.18 -3.14 8.42
CA GLU A 4 9.38 -2.96 6.98
C GLU A 4 10.00 -1.59 6.71
N GLU A 5 10.89 -1.54 5.71
CA GLU A 5 11.38 -0.31 5.11
C GLU A 5 11.07 -0.33 3.61
N ASP A 6 10.41 0.73 3.15
CA ASP A 6 10.00 0.91 1.77
C ASP A 6 10.78 2.07 1.12
N VAL A 7 11.31 1.80 -0.07
CA VAL A 7 11.83 2.82 -1.01
C VAL A 7 10.93 2.80 -2.23
N HIS A 8 10.38 3.95 -2.60
CA HIS A 8 9.22 3.99 -3.48
C HIS A 8 9.01 5.32 -4.18
N GLY A 9 8.22 5.29 -5.23
CA GLY A 9 7.79 6.47 -5.96
C GLY A 9 6.80 6.14 -7.07
N PHE A 10 6.23 7.19 -7.66
CA PHE A 10 5.48 7.05 -8.89
C PHE A 10 6.43 7.00 -10.08
N THR A 11 6.10 6.19 -11.08
CA THR A 11 6.92 5.99 -12.29
C THR A 11 6.26 6.54 -13.56
N SER A 12 5.04 7.06 -13.45
CA SER A 12 4.34 7.68 -14.58
C SER A 12 3.28 8.70 -14.12
N PRO A 13 2.84 9.62 -15.00
CA PRO A 13 1.75 10.56 -14.72
C PRO A 13 0.42 9.87 -14.36
N GLU A 14 0.16 8.69 -14.93
CA GLU A 14 -1.00 7.84 -14.62
C GLU A 14 -0.90 7.17 -13.24
N LYS A 15 0.08 7.54 -12.42
CA LYS A 15 0.28 7.05 -11.05
C LYS A 15 0.52 5.54 -10.97
N HIS A 16 1.26 4.99 -11.94
CA HIS A 16 1.97 3.72 -11.72
C HIS A 16 2.98 3.90 -10.60
N TYR A 17 3.12 2.87 -9.76
CA TYR A 17 3.90 2.95 -8.53
C TYR A 17 4.86 1.78 -8.42
N LEU A 18 6.10 2.08 -8.05
CA LEU A 18 7.16 1.09 -7.84
C LEU A 18 7.68 1.20 -6.42
N ARG A 19 7.84 0.05 -5.77
CA ARG A 19 8.30 -0.06 -4.39
C ARG A 19 9.27 -1.20 -4.23
N LEU A 20 10.43 -0.91 -3.65
CA LEU A 20 11.31 -1.88 -3.04
C LEU A 20 10.98 -1.96 -1.56
N ARG A 21 10.76 -3.18 -1.06
CA ARG A 21 10.46 -3.45 0.35
C ARG A 21 11.48 -4.40 0.96
N ALA A 22 12.09 -3.99 2.06
CA ALA A 22 12.85 -4.86 2.94
C ALA A 22 12.03 -5.21 4.20
N SER A 23 12.00 -6.48 4.58
CA SER A 23 11.30 -6.97 5.77
C SER A 23 12.04 -8.18 6.36
N GLY A 24 12.76 -7.97 7.47
CA GLY A 24 13.72 -8.97 7.97
C GLY A 24 14.74 -9.34 6.88
N ASP A 25 14.84 -10.64 6.57
CA ASP A 25 15.72 -11.16 5.51
C ASP A 25 15.06 -11.20 4.11
N SER A 26 13.81 -10.72 3.99
CA SER A 26 13.10 -10.69 2.71
C SER A 26 13.27 -9.35 2.01
N LEU A 27 13.55 -9.40 0.71
CA LEU A 27 13.55 -8.25 -0.20
C LEU A 27 12.56 -8.51 -1.33
N LYS A 28 11.70 -7.54 -1.63
CA LYS A 28 10.73 -7.63 -2.73
C LYS A 28 10.69 -6.34 -3.54
N LEU A 29 10.60 -6.47 -4.86
CA LEU A 29 10.21 -5.39 -5.75
C LEU A 29 8.74 -5.55 -6.12
N ILE A 30 7.97 -4.48 -6.00
CA ILE A 30 6.53 -4.48 -6.11
C ILE A 30 6.13 -3.37 -7.07
N ALA A 31 5.49 -3.75 -8.17
CA ALA A 31 4.92 -2.82 -9.14
C ALA A 31 3.39 -2.83 -9.02
N LYS A 32 2.80 -1.65 -8.92
CA LYS A 32 1.36 -1.45 -8.76
C LYS A 32 0.84 -0.54 -9.87
N GLY A 33 -0.23 -0.96 -10.51
CA GLY A 33 -0.96 -0.12 -11.47
C GLY A 33 -1.73 1.01 -10.78
N PRO A 34 -2.38 1.89 -11.57
CA PRO A 34 -3.26 2.92 -11.03
C PRO A 34 -4.36 2.31 -10.16
N THR A 35 -4.69 3.03 -9.07
CA THR A 35 -5.80 2.62 -8.19
C THR A 35 -7.13 2.98 -8.86
N GLN A 36 -8.01 2.00 -8.98
CA GLN A 36 -9.40 2.18 -9.35
C GLN A 36 -10.22 2.22 -8.06
N LEU A 37 -11.06 3.25 -7.91
CA LEU A 37 -11.94 3.42 -6.77
C LEU A 37 -13.38 3.17 -7.23
N SER A 38 -14.07 2.21 -6.62
CA SER A 38 -15.50 2.00 -6.88
C SER A 38 -16.35 3.07 -6.18
N ALA A 39 -17.61 3.21 -6.59
CA ALA A 39 -18.56 4.11 -5.95
C ALA A 39 -18.74 3.85 -4.45
N ASP A 40 -18.50 2.61 -4.01
CA ASP A 40 -18.66 2.18 -2.63
C ASP A 40 -17.36 2.22 -1.81
N GLY A 41 -16.36 2.99 -2.27
CA GLY A 41 -15.10 3.24 -1.55
C GLY A 41 -14.03 2.17 -1.69
N ILE A 42 -14.27 1.12 -2.48
CA ILE A 42 -13.36 -0.03 -2.56
C ILE A 42 -12.27 0.22 -3.60
N ARG A 43 -11.02 -0.03 -3.19
CA ARG A 43 -9.83 0.16 -4.01
C ARG A 43 -9.42 -1.15 -4.66
N SER A 44 -9.24 -1.13 -5.98
CA SER A 44 -8.67 -2.24 -6.75
C SER A 44 -7.51 -1.77 -7.61
N ARG A 45 -6.49 -2.62 -7.76
CA ARG A 45 -5.37 -2.36 -8.67
C ARG A 45 -4.69 -3.67 -9.02
N ARG A 46 -4.02 -3.67 -10.18
CA ARG A 46 -3.10 -4.75 -10.53
C ARG A 46 -1.82 -4.61 -9.72
N GLU A 47 -1.32 -5.73 -9.22
CA GLU A 47 -0.08 -5.80 -8.46
C GLU A 47 0.79 -6.94 -9.00
N ILE A 48 2.09 -6.69 -9.09
CA ILE A 48 3.10 -7.68 -9.44
C ILE A 48 4.17 -7.61 -8.36
N GLU A 49 4.41 -8.73 -7.68
CA GLU A 49 5.49 -8.85 -6.70
C GLU A 49 6.58 -9.79 -7.22
N VAL A 50 7.83 -9.36 -7.11
CA VAL A 50 9.01 -10.16 -7.46
C VAL A 50 9.92 -10.24 -6.24
N PRO A 51 10.20 -11.45 -5.71
CA PRO A 51 11.21 -11.62 -4.67
C PRO A 51 12.60 -11.33 -5.24
N LEU A 52 13.42 -10.64 -4.46
CA LEU A 52 14.81 -10.33 -4.78
C LEU A 52 15.74 -10.91 -3.71
N SER A 53 16.99 -11.13 -4.08
CA SER A 53 18.00 -11.52 -3.11
C SER A 53 18.44 -10.33 -2.25
N PRO A 54 18.62 -10.46 -0.93
CA PRO A 54 19.05 -9.35 -0.07
C PRO A 54 20.36 -8.68 -0.50
N GLN A 55 21.27 -9.41 -1.16
CA GLN A 55 22.55 -8.85 -1.61
C GLN A 55 22.41 -7.76 -2.67
N VAL A 56 21.26 -7.65 -3.35
CA VAL A 56 21.03 -6.61 -4.36
C VAL A 56 20.32 -5.37 -3.82
N LEU A 57 20.14 -5.25 -2.49
CA LEU A 57 19.37 -4.17 -1.85
C LEU A 57 19.77 -2.78 -2.34
N GLU A 58 21.06 -2.45 -2.27
CA GLU A 58 21.53 -1.09 -2.62
C GLU A 58 21.43 -0.79 -4.12
N ALA A 59 21.68 -1.79 -4.96
CA ALA A 59 21.51 -1.66 -6.41
C ALA A 59 20.02 -1.47 -6.77
N ALA A 60 19.12 -2.24 -6.16
CA ALA A 60 17.68 -2.13 -6.36
C ALA A 60 17.14 -0.80 -5.81
N ARG A 61 17.64 -0.33 -4.65
CA ARG A 61 17.29 0.97 -4.07
C ARG A 61 17.62 2.09 -5.05
N SER A 62 18.83 2.07 -5.58
CA SER A 62 19.32 3.06 -6.56
C SER A 62 18.48 3.01 -7.84
N LEU A 63 18.11 1.81 -8.31
CA LEU A 63 17.27 1.64 -9.48
C LEU A 63 15.86 2.22 -9.29
N VAL A 64 15.22 1.98 -8.15
CA VAL A 64 13.89 2.56 -7.85
C VAL A 64 13.97 4.08 -7.82
N GLN A 65 14.98 4.65 -7.18
CA GLN A 65 15.18 6.10 -7.12
C GLN A 65 15.45 6.71 -8.49
N LEU A 66 16.14 5.98 -9.38
CA LEU A 66 16.43 6.43 -10.74
C LEU A 66 15.19 6.39 -11.66
N ILE A 67 14.32 5.37 -11.51
CA ILE A 67 13.14 5.17 -12.36
C ILE A 67 11.95 6.00 -11.90
N ALA A 68 11.84 6.28 -10.60
CA ALA A 68 10.74 7.08 -10.07
C ALA A 68 10.79 8.51 -10.64
N THR A 69 9.68 8.95 -11.22
CA THR A 69 9.49 10.34 -11.65
C THR A 69 9.18 11.22 -10.45
N ASP A 70 8.39 10.69 -9.51
CA ASP A 70 8.06 11.33 -8.24
C ASP A 70 8.53 10.41 -7.10
N ALA A 71 9.76 10.58 -6.64
CA ALA A 71 10.27 9.83 -5.50
C ALA A 71 9.55 10.25 -4.22
N LEU A 72 9.08 9.27 -3.44
CA LEU A 72 8.45 9.50 -2.15
C LEU A 72 9.45 9.26 -1.02
N PRO A 73 9.29 9.92 0.15
CA PRO A 73 10.15 9.69 1.30
C PRO A 73 10.12 8.23 1.70
N ALA A 74 11.28 7.71 2.11
CA ALA A 74 11.35 6.34 2.62
C ALA A 74 10.34 6.16 3.76
N MET A 75 9.61 5.05 3.73
CA MET A 75 8.54 4.77 4.67
C MET A 75 8.94 3.58 5.53
N ARG A 76 8.85 3.75 6.85
CA ARG A 76 9.04 2.68 7.82
C ARG A 76 7.73 2.38 8.50
N ARG A 77 7.50 1.10 8.73
CA ARG A 77 6.28 0.65 9.38
C ARG A 77 6.44 -0.65 10.12
N THR A 78 5.54 -0.83 11.07
CA THR A 78 5.32 -2.09 11.75
C THR A 78 4.05 -2.70 11.21
N ARG A 79 4.16 -3.88 10.59
CA ARG A 79 3.04 -4.60 9.98
C ARG A 79 2.69 -5.86 10.77
N SER A 80 1.40 -6.03 11.00
CA SER A 80 0.80 -7.27 11.51
C SER A 80 -0.28 -7.75 10.54
N VAL A 81 -0.22 -9.03 10.16
CA VAL A 81 -1.14 -9.62 9.18
C VAL A 81 -1.84 -10.80 9.82
N TRP A 82 -3.16 -10.83 9.72
CA TRP A 82 -4.00 -11.95 10.14
C TRP A 82 -4.77 -12.49 8.94
N LYS A 83 -4.49 -13.76 8.59
CA LYS A 83 -5.22 -14.46 7.54
C LYS A 83 -6.63 -14.79 8.02
N LEU A 84 -7.62 -14.43 7.22
CA LEU A 84 -9.04 -14.73 7.42
C LEU A 84 -9.47 -15.79 6.39
N GLY A 85 -9.04 -17.03 6.60
CA GLY A 85 -9.22 -18.10 5.60
C GLY A 85 -8.13 -18.05 4.51
N GLU A 86 -8.48 -18.46 3.29
CA GLU A 86 -7.51 -18.62 2.19
C GLU A 86 -7.28 -17.35 1.37
N ASP A 87 -8.27 -16.47 1.29
CA ASP A 87 -8.35 -15.39 0.30
C ASP A 87 -8.47 -13.99 0.91
N ALA A 88 -8.62 -13.89 2.24
CA ALA A 88 -8.78 -12.64 2.95
C ALA A 88 -7.71 -12.45 4.02
N GLU A 89 -7.34 -11.20 4.28
CA GLU A 89 -6.50 -10.84 5.40
C GLU A 89 -6.85 -9.47 5.98
N VAL A 90 -6.66 -9.35 7.29
CA VAL A 90 -6.61 -8.05 7.97
C VAL A 90 -5.17 -7.68 8.18
N VAL A 91 -4.84 -6.45 7.81
CA VAL A 91 -3.51 -5.88 7.95
C VAL A 91 -3.63 -4.69 8.88
N LEU A 92 -2.79 -4.66 9.92
CA LEU A 92 -2.60 -3.48 10.75
C LEU A 92 -1.21 -2.91 10.47
N ASP A 93 -1.19 -1.68 9.97
CA ASP A 93 0.02 -0.92 9.62
C ASP A 93 0.16 0.27 10.57
N ASP A 94 1.21 0.26 11.37
CA ASP A 94 1.64 1.41 12.17
C ASP A 94 2.81 2.10 11.47
N LEU A 95 2.62 3.35 11.06
CA LEU A 95 3.48 4.07 10.13
C LEU A 95 4.24 5.18 10.85
N ASP A 96 5.58 5.10 10.86
CA ASP A 96 6.44 6.07 11.55
C ASP A 96 6.21 7.53 11.07
N ALA A 97 5.75 7.70 9.82
CA ALA A 97 5.64 8.99 9.13
C ALA A 97 4.20 9.56 9.05
N LEU A 98 3.18 8.84 9.49
CA LEU A 98 1.76 9.24 9.44
C LEU A 98 1.21 9.44 10.87
N PRO A 99 0.04 10.09 11.07
CA PRO A 99 -0.46 10.47 12.41
C PRO A 99 -0.62 9.30 13.39
N LYS A 100 -0.80 9.65 14.68
CA LYS A 100 -0.70 8.83 15.91
C LYS A 100 -1.53 7.52 15.99
N GLU A 101 -2.28 7.14 14.95
CA GLU A 101 -3.20 6.00 14.97
C GLU A 101 -2.87 5.01 13.84
N PRO A 102 -2.90 3.70 14.12
CA PRO A 102 -2.59 2.68 13.13
C PRO A 102 -3.69 2.57 12.08
N PHE A 103 -3.31 2.21 10.86
CA PHE A 103 -4.25 1.92 9.79
C PHE A 103 -4.63 0.44 9.82
N VAL A 104 -5.90 0.16 9.55
CA VAL A 104 -6.43 -1.19 9.38
C VAL A 104 -6.92 -1.35 7.95
N GLU A 105 -6.39 -2.35 7.25
CA GLU A 105 -6.81 -2.72 5.91
C GLU A 105 -7.43 -4.13 5.94
N LEU A 106 -8.57 -4.28 5.27
CA LEU A 106 -9.14 -5.58 4.94
C LEU A 106 -8.89 -5.83 3.45
N GLU A 107 -8.04 -6.81 3.14
CA GLU A 107 -7.62 -7.13 1.79
C GLU A 107 -8.20 -8.48 1.35
N ILE A 108 -8.70 -8.53 0.11
CA ILE A 108 -9.15 -9.76 -0.55
C ILE A 108 -8.30 -9.98 -1.80
N LEU A 109 -7.65 -11.15 -1.90
CA LEU A 109 -6.94 -11.55 -3.11
C LEU A 109 -7.89 -12.35 -4.01
N ALA A 110 -8.20 -11.81 -5.18
CA ALA A 110 -9.12 -12.44 -6.12
C ALA A 110 -8.80 -12.09 -7.58
N SER A 111 -9.17 -12.99 -8.49
CA SER A 111 -9.11 -12.77 -9.94
C SER A 111 -10.37 -12.14 -10.53
N ASP A 112 -11.46 -12.10 -9.74
CA ASP A 112 -12.74 -11.49 -10.12
C ASP A 112 -13.13 -10.41 -9.09
N GLN A 113 -13.34 -9.19 -9.57
CA GLN A 113 -13.66 -8.05 -8.75
C GLN A 113 -15.04 -8.20 -8.09
N ALA A 114 -16.05 -8.70 -8.81
CA ALA A 114 -17.40 -8.82 -8.25
C ALA A 114 -17.44 -9.82 -7.08
N ALA A 115 -16.80 -10.97 -7.24
CA ALA A 115 -16.65 -11.93 -6.16
C ALA A 115 -15.82 -11.37 -4.99
N ALA A 116 -14.76 -10.60 -5.26
CA ALA A 116 -13.96 -9.95 -4.22
C ALA A 116 -14.79 -8.98 -3.37
N LEU A 117 -15.60 -8.14 -4.02
CA LEU A 117 -16.48 -7.17 -3.37
C LEU A 117 -17.48 -7.85 -2.44
N SER A 118 -18.14 -8.91 -2.91
CA SER A 118 -19.11 -9.66 -2.09
C SER A 118 -18.46 -10.27 -0.85
N ARG A 119 -17.25 -10.83 -0.99
CA ARG A 119 -16.48 -11.38 0.15
C ARG A 119 -16.02 -10.31 1.13
N LEU A 120 -15.56 -9.16 0.62
CA LEU A 120 -15.16 -8.03 1.45
C LEU A 120 -16.34 -7.56 2.32
N ARG A 121 -17.53 -7.38 1.74
CA ARG A 121 -18.75 -7.00 2.46
C ARG A 121 -19.14 -8.01 3.54
N THR A 122 -19.00 -9.29 3.24
CA THR A 122 -19.26 -10.38 4.21
C THR A 122 -18.31 -10.28 5.41
N TRP A 123 -17.04 -9.95 5.17
CA TRP A 123 -16.06 -9.78 6.24
C TRP A 123 -16.24 -8.48 7.02
N GLU A 124 -16.57 -7.37 6.37
CA GLU A 124 -16.91 -6.11 7.04
C GLU A 124 -18.05 -6.31 8.05
N GLU A 125 -19.14 -6.96 7.64
CA GLU A 125 -20.28 -7.25 8.51
C GLU A 125 -19.87 -8.14 9.70
N ARG A 126 -19.11 -9.20 9.45
CA ARG A 126 -18.66 -10.14 10.51
C ARG A 126 -17.72 -9.49 11.53
N LEU A 127 -16.90 -8.55 11.07
CA LEU A 127 -15.96 -7.82 11.90
C LEU A 127 -16.59 -6.58 12.55
N GLY A 128 -17.82 -6.23 12.18
CA GLY A 128 -18.51 -5.03 12.67
C GLY A 128 -17.84 -3.73 12.21
N LEU A 129 -17.23 -3.73 11.02
CA LEU A 129 -16.58 -2.55 10.46
C LEU A 129 -17.64 -1.61 9.86
N ASP A 130 -17.56 -0.33 10.22
CA ASP A 130 -18.40 0.71 9.63
C ASP A 130 -17.79 1.17 8.29
N PRO A 131 -18.45 0.92 7.14
CA PRO A 131 -17.92 1.30 5.83
C PRO A 131 -17.86 2.82 5.63
N THR A 132 -18.47 3.63 6.51
CA THR A 132 -18.36 5.09 6.44
C THR A 132 -17.02 5.62 6.96
N TRP A 133 -16.23 4.80 7.67
CA TRP A 133 -14.92 5.17 8.22
C TRP A 133 -13.74 4.83 7.29
N GLN A 134 -14.02 4.63 6.01
CA GLN A 134 -13.00 4.21 5.04
C GLN A 134 -12.08 5.36 4.64
N GLU A 135 -10.77 5.12 4.69
CA GLU A 135 -9.77 5.98 4.05
C GLU A 135 -9.60 5.59 2.58
N VAL A 136 -9.90 6.53 1.68
CA VAL A 136 -9.85 6.32 0.23
C VAL A 136 -8.46 6.58 -0.35
N LYS A 137 -7.60 7.32 0.34
CA LYS A 137 -6.22 7.61 -0.09
C LYS A 137 -5.28 6.48 0.30
N SER A 138 -4.39 6.10 -0.62
CA SER A 138 -3.28 5.22 -0.31
C SER A 138 -2.20 5.95 0.51
N TYR A 139 -1.37 5.22 1.26
CA TYR A 139 -0.26 5.83 2.00
C TYR A 139 0.65 6.69 1.11
N ALA A 140 0.89 6.25 -0.13
CA ALA A 140 1.68 7.02 -1.10
C ALA A 140 1.04 8.39 -1.42
N GLN A 141 -0.29 8.45 -1.54
CA GLN A 141 -1.02 9.70 -1.75
C GLN A 141 -0.97 10.58 -0.51
N ILE A 142 -1.21 10.00 0.68
CA ILE A 142 -1.15 10.73 1.96
C ILE A 142 0.25 11.34 2.15
N LEU A 143 1.31 10.56 1.93
CA LEU A 143 2.70 11.02 2.03
C LEU A 143 3.02 12.13 1.02
N SER A 144 2.54 12.01 -0.23
CA SER A 144 2.75 13.04 -1.25
C SER A 144 2.14 14.40 -0.86
N GLU A 145 1.00 14.38 -0.17
CA GLU A 145 0.33 15.59 0.30
C GLU A 145 1.05 16.25 1.47
N LEU A 146 1.68 15.47 2.37
CA LEU A 146 2.43 15.99 3.50
C LEU A 146 3.69 16.78 3.10
N ILE A 147 4.22 16.54 1.90
CA ILE A 147 5.45 17.16 1.39
C ILE A 147 5.14 18.38 0.52
N SER A 148 3.92 18.47 0.01
CA SER A 148 3.48 19.60 -0.80
C SER A 148 3.14 20.76 0.14
N PRO A 149 3.72 21.97 -0.03
CA PRO A 149 3.27 23.12 0.75
C PRO A 149 1.77 23.34 0.49
N PRO A 150 0.99 23.79 1.48
CA PRO A 150 -0.40 24.14 1.25
C PRO A 150 -0.47 25.17 0.11
N PRO A 151 -1.49 25.10 -0.77
CA PRO A 151 -1.65 26.09 -1.82
C PRO A 151 -1.68 27.48 -1.16
N GLU A 152 -0.82 28.39 -1.64
CA GLU A 152 -0.89 29.79 -1.23
C GLU A 152 -2.30 30.27 -1.54
N THR A 153 -3.06 30.57 -0.49
CA THR A 153 -4.37 31.22 -0.62
C THR A 153 -4.10 32.62 -1.16
N GLY A 154 -4.33 32.82 -2.46
CA GLY A 154 -4.39 34.13 -3.10
C GLY A 154 -5.66 34.89 -2.77
#